data_AF-A0A2K1NU99-F1
#
_entry.id   AF-A0A2K1NU99-F1
#
_cell.length_a   1.000
_cell.length_b   1.000
_cell.length_c   1.000
_cell.angle_alpha   90.00
_cell.angle_beta   90.00
_cell.angle_gamma   90.00
#
_symmetry.space_group_name_H-M   'P 1'
#
loop_
_entity.id
_entity.type
_entity.pdbx_description
1 polymer ?
#
loop_
_entity_poly.entity_id
_entity_poly.type
_entity_poly.pdbx_seq_one_letter_code
_entity_poly.pdbx_strand_id
1 'polypeptide(L)' 'MKKGWFINRKGNRYLRKAVYIAAAAAIKNNEYFKNYYMKLRARGKSHTVAVLAVAGKLLRIIYSLVKSGKKYDPDYHYQL' A
#
# COMPACT_ATOMS: atom_id res chain seq x y z
N MET A 1 0.37 24.56 12.83
CA MET A 1 1.20 23.33 12.99
C MET A 1 1.31 22.58 11.68
N LYS A 2 2.49 22.54 11.02
CA LYS A 2 2.70 21.72 9.82
C LYS A 2 2.70 20.25 10.25
N LYS A 3 1.65 19.50 9.92
CA LYS A 3 1.56 18.06 10.22
C LYS A 3 2.58 17.31 9.35
N GLY A 4 3.80 17.15 9.87
CA GLY A 4 4.85 16.38 9.20
C GLY A 4 4.40 14.94 8.97
N TRP A 5 4.62 14.41 7.78
CA TRP A 5 4.30 13.02 7.45
C TRP A 5 5.34 12.10 8.08
N PHE A 6 5.17 11.74 9.36
CA PHE A 6 6.06 10.80 10.05
C PHE A 6 5.75 9.35 9.65
N ILE A 7 6.79 8.60 9.28
CA ILE A 7 6.69 7.17 8.97
C ILE A 7 6.86 6.38 10.27
N ASN A 8 5.85 5.62 10.65
CA ASN A 8 5.92 4.72 11.80
C ASN A 8 6.88 3.55 11.51
N ARG A 9 7.89 3.35 12.37
CA ARG A 9 8.91 2.29 12.26
C ARG A 9 8.61 1.06 13.12
N LYS A 10 7.38 0.90 13.61
CA LYS A 10 6.95 -0.31 14.34
C LYS A 10 6.85 -1.53 13.39
N GLY A 11 6.92 -2.73 13.97
CA GLY A 11 6.83 -4.02 13.25
C GLY A 11 8.15 -4.57 12.72
N ASN A 12 8.10 -5.78 12.15
CA ASN A 12 9.27 -6.50 11.65
C ASN A 12 9.91 -5.80 10.44
N ARG A 13 11.23 -5.54 10.52
CA ARG A 13 12.01 -4.87 9.47
C ARG A 13 11.96 -5.62 8.13
N TYR A 14 12.05 -6.95 8.15
CA TYR A 14 12.03 -7.77 6.94
C TYR A 14 10.69 -7.69 6.23
N LEU A 15 9.59 -7.80 6.99
CA LEU A 15 8.24 -7.70 6.44
C LEU A 15 8.01 -6.32 5.81
N ARG A 16 8.43 -5.24 6.46
CA ARG A 16 8.31 -3.89 5.86
C ARG A 16 9.05 -3.78 4.52
N LYS A 17 10.26 -4.35 4.43
CA LYS A 17 11.04 -4.35 3.18
C LYS A 17 10.34 -5.18 2.10
N ALA A 18 9.86 -6.37 2.43
CA ALA A 18 9.14 -7.24 1.50
C ALA A 18 7.88 -6.56 0.93
N VAL A 19 7.05 -5.97 1.81
CA VAL A 19 5.81 -5.29 1.40
C VAL A 19 6.13 -4.03 0.59
N TYR A 20 7.23 -3.32 0.89
CA TYR A 20 7.66 -2.18 0.08
C TYR A 20 8.02 -2.59 -1.35
N ILE A 21 8.78 -3.67 -1.53
CA ILE A 21 9.13 -4.20 -2.85
C ILE A 21 7.87 -4.66 -3.59
N ALA A 22 6.99 -5.39 -2.91
CA ALA A 22 5.71 -5.82 -3.46
C ALA A 22 4.83 -4.62 -3.89
N ALA A 23 4.80 -3.55 -3.10
CA ALA A 23 4.08 -2.32 -3.44
C ALA A 23 4.65 -1.64 -4.67
N ALA A 24 5.98 -1.57 -4.79
CA ALA A 24 6.62 -1.01 -5.99
C ALA A 24 6.28 -1.82 -7.25
N ALA A 25 6.24 -3.15 -7.17
CA ALA A 25 5.80 -4.01 -8.27
C ALA A 25 4.31 -3.83 -8.60
N ALA A 26 3.45 -3.76 -7.58
CA ALA A 26 2.01 -3.56 -7.75
C ALA A 26 1.68 -2.22 -8.42
N ILE A 27 2.41 -1.14 -8.10
CA ILE A 27 2.24 0.17 -8.74
C ILE A 27 2.56 0.11 -10.25
N LYS A 28 3.51 -0.74 -10.66
CA LYS A 28 3.89 -0.89 -12.07
C LYS A 28 2.89 -1.73 -12.85
N ASN A 29 2.43 -2.83 -12.25
CA ASN A 29 1.67 -3.87 -12.96
C ASN A 29 0.14 -3.74 -12.82
N ASN A 30 -0.36 -2.92 -11.88
CA ASN A 30 -1.79 -2.80 -11.63
C ASN A 30 -2.22 -1.32 -11.56
N GLU A 31 -3.15 -0.97 -12.44
CA GLU A 31 -3.63 0.39 -12.62
C GLU A 31 -4.36 0.96 -11.38
N TYR A 32 -5.04 0.12 -10.60
CA TYR A 32 -5.68 0.53 -9.35
C TYR A 32 -4.67 1.12 -8.35
N PHE A 33 -3.55 0.42 -8.15
CA PHE A 33 -2.50 0.87 -7.23
C PHE A 33 -1.72 2.04 -7.81
N LYS A 34 -1.51 2.06 -9.14
CA LYS A 34 -0.90 3.20 -9.85
C LYS A 34 -1.72 4.48 -9.66
N ASN A 35 -3.03 4.42 -9.86
CA ASN A 35 -3.93 5.55 -9.70
C ASN A 35 -3.96 6.04 -8.25
N TYR A 36 -3.97 5.14 -7.27
CA TYR A 36 -3.87 5.50 -5.86
C TYR A 36 -2.53 6.17 -5.52
N TYR A 37 -1.42 5.65 -6.05
CA TYR A 37 -0.09 6.24 -5.90
C TYR A 37 -0.02 7.65 -6.52
N MET A 38 -0.53 7.82 -7.74
CA MET A 38 -0.55 9.12 -8.43
C MET A 38 -1.37 10.16 -7.68
N LYS A 39 -2.55 9.77 -7.15
CA LYS A 39 -3.36 10.66 -6.29
C LYS A 39 -2.58 11.15 -5.06
N LEU A 40 -1.75 10.30 -4.45
CA LEU A 40 -0.92 10.69 -3.32
C LEU A 40 0.24 11.61 -3.71
N ARG A 41 0.84 11.38 -4.88
CA ARG A 41 1.89 12.26 -5.44
C ARG A 41 1.34 13.63 -5.80
N ALA A 42 0.15 13.69 -6.41
CA ALA A 42 -0.55 14.94 -6.73
C ALA A 42 -0.87 15.77 -5.48
N ARG A 43 -1.14 15.13 -4.33
CA ARG A 43 -1.30 15.79 -3.03
C ARG A 43 0.02 16.27 -2.40
N GLY A 44 1.14 16.20 -3.11
CA GLY A 44 2.46 16.66 -2.64
C GLY A 44 3.17 15.69 -1.68
N LYS A 45 2.71 14.44 -1.53
CA LYS A 45 3.41 13.47 -0.67
C LYS A 45 4.71 13.01 -1.31
N SER A 46 5.74 12.80 -0.49
CA SER A 46 7.01 12.24 -0.94
C SER A 46 6.82 10.83 -1.53
N HIS A 47 7.72 10.43 -2.44
CA HIS A 47 7.65 9.14 -3.11
C HIS A 47 7.56 7.98 -2.10
N THR A 48 8.45 8.00 -1.10
CA THR A 48 8.50 7.00 -0.05
C THR A 48 7.18 6.90 0.73
N VAL A 49 6.57 8.03 1.07
CA VAL A 49 5.29 8.05 1.79
C VAL A 49 4.15 7.52 0.90
N ALA A 50 4.17 7.83 -0.39
CA ALA A 50 3.17 7.33 -1.33
C ALA A 50 3.28 5.81 -1.53
N VAL A 51 4.49 5.26 -1.69
CA VAL A 51 4.71 3.80 -1.78
C VAL A 51 4.33 3.10 -0.48
N LEU A 52 4.67 3.67 0.68
CA LEU A 52 4.27 3.11 1.98
C LEU A 52 2.76 3.11 2.20
N ALA A 53 2.04 4.11 1.68
CA ALA A 53 0.59 4.12 1.74
C ALA A 53 -0.04 3.03 0.85
N VAL A 54 0.55 2.75 -0.32
CA VAL A 54 0.16 1.63 -1.18
C VAL A 54 0.47 0.29 -0.48
N ALA A 55 1.66 0.16 0.12
CA ALA A 55 2.06 -1.00 0.91
C ALA A 55 1.07 -1.32 2.04
N GLY A 56 0.64 -0.30 2.80
CA GLY A 56 -0.37 -0.48 3.85
C GLY A 56 -1.73 -0.92 3.31
N LYS A 57 -2.11 -0.46 2.10
CA LYS A 57 -3.34 -0.90 1.44
C LYS A 57 -3.25 -2.35 0.97
N LEU A 58 -2.11 -2.74 0.40
CA LEU A 58 -1.82 -4.13 0.02
C LEU A 58 -1.87 -5.06 1.24
N LEU A 59 -1.25 -4.67 2.35
CA LEU A 59 -1.23 -5.49 3.57
C LEU A 59 -2.64 -5.79 4.08
N ARG A 60 -3.53 -4.78 4.04
CA ARG A 60 -4.94 -4.95 4.41
C ARG A 60 -5.68 -5.93 3.48
N ILE A 61 -5.46 -5.83 2.17
CA ILE A 61 -6.05 -6.77 1.20
C ILE A 61 -5.55 -8.19 1.49
N ILE A 62 -4.23 -8.39 1.63
CA ILE A 62 -3.63 -9.69 1.95
C ILE A 62 -4.23 -10.27 3.23
N TYR A 63 -4.34 -9.45 4.27
CA TYR A 63 -4.95 -9.89 5.54
C TYR A 63 -6.41 -10.32 5.37
N SER A 64 -7.23 -9.55 4.64
CA SER A 64 -8.62 -9.91 4.35
C SER A 64 -8.75 -11.18 3.52
N LEU A 65 -7.84 -11.42 2.55
CA LEU A 65 -7.80 -12.65 1.77
C LEU A 65 -7.46 -13.87 2.63
N VAL A 66 -6.40 -13.77 3.43
CA VAL A 66 -5.99 -14.85 4.35
C VAL A 66 -7.10 -15.16 5.34
N LYS A 67 -7.77 -14.13 5.88
CA LYS A 67 -8.87 -14.31 6.84
C LYS A 67 -10.11 -14.93 6.21
N SER A 68 -10.42 -14.60 4.96
CA SER A 68 -11.62 -15.09 4.26
C SER A 68 -11.41 -16.41 3.52
N GLY A 69 -10.16 -16.83 3.31
CA GLY A 69 -9.82 -18.00 2.49
C GLY A 69 -10.16 -17.82 1.00
N LYS A 70 -10.50 -16.60 0.56
CA LYS A 70 -10.87 -16.30 -0.83
C LYS A 70 -9.64 -15.98 -1.66
N LYS A 71 -9.76 -16.22 -2.98
CA LYS A 71 -8.73 -15.83 -3.96
C LYS A 71 -8.75 -14.32 -4.17
N TYR A 72 -7.59 -13.77 -4.56
CA TYR A 72 -7.49 -12.35 -4.93
C TYR A 72 -8.31 -12.08 -6.19
N ASP A 73 -9.27 -11.20 -6.04
CA ASP A 73 -10.03 -10.59 -7.14
C ASP A 73 -9.65 -9.10 -7.23
N PRO A 74 -9.13 -8.62 -8.39
CA PRO A 74 -8.75 -7.22 -8.62
C PRO A 74 -9.92 -6.24 -8.60
N ASP A 75 -11.12 -6.68 -8.98
CA ASP A 75 -12.33 -5.86 -9.09
C ASP A 75 -13.13 -5.87 -7.78
N TYR A 76 -12.78 -6.76 -6.86
CA TYR A 76 -13.39 -6.81 -5.55
C TYR A 76 -12.97 -5.61 -4.70
N HIS A 77 -13.93 -4.73 -4.44
CA HIS A 77 -13.79 -3.67 -3.47
C HIS A 77 -13.81 -4.26 -2.06
N TYR A 78 -12.64 -4.74 -1.58
CA TYR A 78 -12.49 -5.13 -0.18
C TYR A 78 -12.90 -3.95 0.70
N GLN A 79 -14.02 -4.09 1.41
CA GLN A 79 -14.44 -3.18 2.47
C GLN A 79 -13.40 -3.31 3.59
N LEU A 80 -12.51 -2.32 3.68
CA LEU A 80 -11.33 -2.29 4.55
C LEU A 80 -11.42 -1.14 5.55
#